data_AF-A0A7V3AF43-F1
#
_entry.id   AF-A0A7V3AF43-F1
#
_cell.length_a   1.000
_cell.length_b   1.000
_cell.length_c   1.000
_cell.angle_alpha   90.00
_cell.angle_beta   90.00
_cell.angle_gamma   90.00
#
_symmetry.space_group_name_H-M   'P 1'
#
loop_
_entity.id
_entity.type
_entity.pdbx_description
1 polymer ?
#
loop_
_entity_poly.entity_id
_entity_poly.type
_entity_poly.pdbx_seq_one_letter_code
_entity_poly.pdbx_strand_id
1 'polypeptide(L)'
;MVMLHGLEGSAHSHYIIGLHHAFARLDWSSAVMEFRSCGPEMNRARRLYHSGETSDLDLVVRHFLSRGFEELYLVGFSLGGNVLAKWLGELGPEAPIGVPDIQSPFDIAAIVWNKEDLFPSLIEAPEAVEGLVHKCFRLLTDFLQTFRREIGEVNFCHCPYAWAPPELGCWLSEDEAGSMNVGMFERFCLPTLNALSDTFGGLFMHCCATADHQYGSFGKIRNLRGLNRVFQKPGAKPAIDAFSGRTVLVQAWMDEAALNALLEMAHPDTRFLFNLSVEKPEQAVPLVERLRKRCPRQAANAPREKAVAG
;
A
#
# COMPACT_ATOMS: atom_id res chain seq x y z
N MET A 1 -7.18 -15.65 4.15
CA MET A 1 -7.44 -15.27 2.75
C MET A 1 -8.70 -15.97 2.23
N VAL A 2 -9.69 -15.25 1.71
CA VAL A 2 -10.85 -15.82 0.99
C VAL A 2 -10.73 -15.48 -0.50
N MET A 3 -10.79 -16.50 -1.34
CA MET A 3 -10.63 -16.38 -2.79
C MET A 3 -11.95 -16.59 -3.51
N LEU A 4 -12.27 -15.74 -4.49
CA LEU A 4 -13.43 -15.86 -5.37
C LEU A 4 -12.95 -16.18 -6.78
N HIS A 5 -13.41 -17.31 -7.33
CA HIS A 5 -13.01 -17.78 -8.66
C HIS A 5 -13.67 -16.96 -9.80
N GLY A 6 -13.23 -17.17 -11.04
CA GLY A 6 -13.84 -16.57 -12.24
C GLY A 6 -15.15 -17.25 -12.65
N LEU A 7 -15.80 -16.74 -13.70
CA LEU A 7 -16.99 -17.38 -14.29
C LEU A 7 -16.70 -18.85 -14.61
N GLU A 8 -17.57 -19.76 -14.18
CA GLU A 8 -17.40 -21.23 -14.34
C GLU A 8 -16.09 -21.81 -13.77
N GLY A 9 -15.41 -21.07 -12.91
CA GLY A 9 -14.25 -21.55 -12.15
C GLY A 9 -14.66 -22.44 -10.97
N SER A 10 -13.67 -22.81 -10.15
CA SER A 10 -13.85 -23.51 -8.88
C SER A 10 -12.56 -23.49 -8.06
N ALA A 11 -12.56 -24.11 -6.88
CA ALA A 11 -11.37 -24.35 -6.06
C ALA A 11 -10.26 -25.14 -6.79
N HIS A 12 -10.59 -25.83 -7.88
CA HIS A 12 -9.63 -26.58 -8.70
C HIS A 12 -8.98 -25.75 -9.81
N SER A 13 -9.32 -24.46 -9.93
CA SER A 13 -8.70 -23.59 -10.91
C SER A 13 -7.21 -23.41 -10.60
N HIS A 14 -6.36 -23.46 -11.63
CA HIS A 14 -4.90 -23.43 -11.45
C HIS A 14 -4.39 -22.23 -10.63
N TYR A 15 -4.97 -21.04 -10.83
CA TYR A 15 -4.63 -19.83 -10.08
C TYR A 15 -5.05 -19.91 -8.61
N ILE A 16 -6.17 -20.58 -8.30
CA ILE A 16 -6.63 -20.82 -6.93
C ILE A 16 -5.71 -21.81 -6.23
N ILE A 17 -5.40 -22.93 -6.88
CA ILE A 17 -4.47 -23.95 -6.33
C ILE A 17 -3.10 -23.32 -6.06
N GLY A 18 -2.57 -22.55 -7.02
CA GLY A 18 -1.29 -21.86 -6.87
C GLY A 18 -1.27 -20.93 -5.66
N LEU A 19 -2.32 -20.11 -5.49
CA LEU A 19 -2.46 -19.23 -4.34
C LEU A 19 -2.62 -19.99 -3.03
N HIS A 20 -3.43 -21.05 -3.00
CA HIS A 20 -3.59 -21.89 -1.82
C HIS A 20 -2.24 -22.46 -1.35
N HIS A 21 -1.41 -22.96 -2.27
CA HIS A 21 -0.06 -23.41 -1.95
C HIS A 21 0.88 -22.29 -1.50
N ALA A 22 0.78 -21.10 -2.11
CA ALA A 22 1.56 -19.94 -1.68
C ALA A 22 1.21 -19.53 -0.25
N PHE A 23 -0.07 -19.43 0.08
CA PHE A 23 -0.52 -19.08 1.43
C PHE A 23 -0.24 -20.16 2.46
N ALA A 24 -0.38 -21.44 2.12
CA ALA A 24 0.00 -22.53 3.01
C ALA A 24 1.49 -22.49 3.41
N ARG A 25 2.38 -22.08 2.48
CA ARG A 25 3.81 -21.90 2.78
C ARG A 25 4.10 -20.72 3.71
N LEU A 26 3.18 -19.77 3.80
CA LEU A 26 3.25 -18.62 4.71
C LEU A 26 2.55 -18.88 6.04
N ASP A 27 2.08 -20.11 6.30
CA ASP A 27 1.26 -20.48 7.45
C ASP A 27 -0.08 -19.70 7.52
N TRP A 28 -0.61 -19.30 6.36
CA TRP A 28 -1.87 -18.57 6.26
C TRP A 28 -3.05 -19.52 6.04
N SER A 29 -4.11 -19.31 6.81
CA SER A 29 -5.41 -19.93 6.53
C SER A 29 -6.00 -19.35 5.25
N SER A 30 -6.41 -20.22 4.32
CA SER A 30 -7.07 -19.79 3.09
C SER A 30 -8.28 -20.64 2.73
N ALA A 31 -9.28 -20.00 2.15
CA ALA A 31 -10.56 -20.59 1.75
C ALA A 31 -10.95 -20.10 0.36
N VAL A 32 -11.77 -20.88 -0.35
CA VAL A 32 -12.35 -20.53 -1.65
C VAL A 32 -13.86 -20.47 -1.48
N MET A 33 -14.47 -19.38 -1.91
CA MET A 33 -15.92 -19.32 -2.06
C MET A 33 -16.30 -19.94 -3.40
N GLU A 34 -16.91 -21.12 -3.35
CA GLU A 34 -17.51 -21.74 -4.54
C GLU A 34 -18.81 -21.02 -4.89
N PHE A 35 -18.89 -20.47 -6.10
CA PHE A 35 -20.15 -19.94 -6.60
C PHE A 35 -21.17 -21.07 -6.75
N ARG A 36 -22.46 -20.71 -6.62
CA ARG A 36 -23.57 -21.66 -6.65
C ARG A 36 -23.48 -22.57 -7.90
N SER A 37 -23.56 -23.88 -7.69
CA SER A 37 -23.43 -24.91 -8.75
C SER A 37 -22.05 -25.03 -9.42
N CYS A 38 -21.00 -24.35 -8.94
CA CYS A 38 -19.63 -24.51 -9.43
C CYS A 38 -18.82 -25.52 -8.58
N GLY A 39 -19.25 -25.74 -7.34
CA GLY A 39 -18.70 -26.79 -6.47
C GLY A 39 -19.27 -28.20 -6.76
N PRO A 40 -18.90 -29.19 -5.95
CA PRO A 40 -19.34 -30.58 -6.15
C PRO A 40 -20.84 -30.79 -5.91
N GLU A 41 -21.49 -29.88 -5.17
CA GLU A 41 -22.92 -29.95 -4.87
C GLU A 41 -23.73 -28.96 -5.71
N MET A 42 -24.82 -29.45 -6.28
CA MET A 42 -25.77 -28.61 -7.01
C MET A 42 -26.55 -27.71 -6.07
N ASN A 43 -26.70 -26.44 -6.47
CA ASN A 43 -27.46 -25.45 -5.74
C ASN A 43 -28.94 -25.86 -5.60
N ARG A 44 -29.43 -25.87 -4.36
CA ARG A 44 -30.81 -26.27 -4.01
C ARG A 44 -31.78 -25.09 -3.94
N ALA A 45 -31.27 -23.86 -3.93
CA ALA A 45 -32.09 -22.66 -3.89
C ALA A 45 -32.53 -22.26 -5.31
N ARG A 46 -33.68 -21.62 -5.44
CA ARG A 46 -34.17 -21.03 -6.72
C ARG A 46 -33.47 -19.70 -7.04
N ARG A 47 -32.16 -19.63 -6.84
CA ARG A 47 -31.32 -18.44 -7.03
C ARG A 47 -29.97 -18.88 -7.58
N LEU A 48 -29.54 -18.30 -8.69
CA LEU A 48 -28.23 -18.57 -9.31
C LEU A 48 -27.22 -17.50 -8.90
N TYR A 49 -25.93 -17.79 -9.06
CA TYR A 49 -24.90 -16.76 -8.99
C TYR A 49 -24.92 -15.90 -10.26
N HIS A 50 -24.51 -14.65 -10.14
CA HIS A 50 -24.23 -13.75 -11.27
C HIS A 50 -23.31 -12.63 -10.77
N SER A 51 -22.83 -11.77 -11.66
CA SER A 51 -21.91 -10.65 -11.33
C SER A 51 -22.48 -9.68 -10.29
N GLY A 52 -23.80 -9.61 -10.18
CA GLY A 52 -24.52 -8.75 -9.24
C GLY A 52 -24.81 -9.41 -7.89
N GLU A 53 -24.52 -10.70 -7.71
CA GLU A 53 -24.87 -11.44 -6.50
C GLU A 53 -23.77 -11.34 -5.44
N THR A 54 -24.03 -10.60 -4.36
CA THR A 54 -23.05 -10.26 -3.33
C THR A 54 -23.39 -10.81 -1.95
N SER A 55 -24.62 -11.31 -1.75
CA SER A 55 -25.07 -11.78 -0.44
C SER A 55 -24.38 -13.08 0.00
N ASP A 56 -23.92 -13.89 -0.95
CA ASP A 56 -23.12 -15.08 -0.65
C ASP A 56 -21.73 -14.71 -0.12
N LEU A 57 -21.09 -13.69 -0.70
CA LEU A 57 -19.81 -13.18 -0.19
C LEU A 57 -19.97 -12.57 1.20
N ASP A 58 -21.00 -11.74 1.40
CA ASP A 58 -21.30 -11.15 2.70
C ASP A 58 -21.45 -12.21 3.81
N LEU A 59 -22.18 -13.28 3.50
CA LEU A 59 -22.37 -14.41 4.41
C LEU A 59 -21.04 -15.08 4.76
N VAL A 60 -20.18 -15.34 3.77
CA VAL A 60 -18.86 -15.97 3.98
C VAL A 60 -17.97 -15.09 4.84
N VAL A 61 -17.90 -13.78 4.56
CA VAL A 61 -17.10 -12.85 5.36
C VAL A 61 -17.58 -12.82 6.81
N ARG A 62 -18.89 -12.61 7.05
CA ARG A 62 -19.46 -12.60 8.40
C ARG A 62 -19.25 -13.92 9.13
N HIS A 63 -19.29 -15.03 8.41
CA HIS A 63 -19.00 -16.34 8.99
C HIS A 63 -17.59 -16.38 9.56
N PHE A 64 -16.56 -16.00 8.79
CA PHE A 64 -15.20 -15.99 9.30
C PHE A 64 -14.98 -14.99 10.43
N LEU A 65 -15.54 -13.78 10.35
CA LEU A 65 -15.46 -12.81 11.45
C LEU A 65 -16.07 -13.38 12.75
N SER A 66 -17.22 -14.06 12.67
CA SER A 66 -17.86 -14.70 13.82
C SER A 66 -17.05 -15.86 14.44
N ARG A 67 -16.09 -16.40 13.68
CA ARG A 67 -15.18 -17.47 14.11
C ARG A 67 -13.91 -16.93 14.79
N GLY A 68 -13.78 -15.61 14.94
CA GLY A 68 -12.66 -14.96 15.62
C GLY A 68 -11.50 -14.60 14.69
N PHE A 69 -11.71 -14.57 13.37
CA PHE A 69 -10.70 -14.01 12.46
C PHE A 69 -10.72 -12.48 12.57
N GLU A 70 -9.62 -11.88 13.03
CA GLU A 70 -9.48 -10.43 13.17
C GLU A 70 -9.11 -9.74 11.84
N GLU A 71 -8.40 -10.45 10.96
CA GLU A 71 -8.02 -9.98 9.63
C GLU A 71 -8.51 -10.93 8.53
N LEU A 72 -9.20 -10.39 7.54
CA LEU A 72 -9.64 -11.12 6.35
C LEU A 72 -9.14 -10.43 5.09
N TYR A 73 -8.28 -11.13 4.36
CA TYR A 73 -7.87 -10.73 3.02
C TYR A 73 -8.81 -11.37 2.00
N LEU A 74 -9.30 -10.58 1.04
CA LEU A 74 -10.19 -11.01 -0.03
C LEU A 74 -9.49 -10.84 -1.39
N VAL A 75 -9.59 -11.84 -2.25
CA VAL A 75 -9.13 -11.73 -3.64
C VAL A 75 -10.16 -12.33 -4.58
N GLY A 76 -10.45 -11.63 -5.68
CA GLY A 76 -11.42 -12.08 -6.67
C GLY A 76 -10.84 -12.06 -8.08
N PHE A 77 -11.10 -13.12 -8.84
CA PHE A 77 -10.66 -13.26 -10.23
C PHE A 77 -11.84 -13.07 -11.17
N SER A 78 -11.71 -12.21 -12.19
CA SER A 78 -12.75 -11.99 -13.22
C SER A 78 -14.13 -11.71 -12.57
N LEU A 79 -15.13 -12.60 -12.75
CA LEU A 79 -16.43 -12.51 -12.09
C LEU A 79 -16.32 -12.37 -10.57
N GLY A 80 -15.44 -13.14 -9.92
CA GLY A 80 -15.18 -13.03 -8.49
C GLY A 80 -14.64 -11.66 -8.08
N GLY A 81 -13.82 -11.05 -8.94
CA GLY A 81 -13.36 -9.66 -8.75
C GLY A 81 -14.49 -8.66 -8.86
N ASN A 82 -15.42 -8.86 -9.81
CA ASN A 82 -16.61 -8.01 -9.96
C ASN A 82 -17.55 -8.12 -8.76
N VAL A 83 -17.84 -9.35 -8.30
CA VAL A 83 -18.65 -9.59 -7.09
C VAL A 83 -18.02 -8.94 -5.88
N LEU A 84 -16.70 -9.09 -5.69
CA LEU A 84 -15.97 -8.44 -4.61
C LEU A 84 -16.09 -6.91 -4.68
N ALA A 85 -15.81 -6.31 -5.83
CA ALA A 85 -15.91 -4.86 -6.01
C ALA A 85 -17.33 -4.33 -5.74
N LYS A 86 -18.36 -5.03 -6.22
CA LYS A 86 -19.76 -4.66 -5.97
C LYS A 86 -20.13 -4.79 -4.49
N TRP A 87 -19.76 -5.90 -3.85
CA TRP A 87 -20.04 -6.11 -2.42
C TRP A 87 -19.42 -5.01 -1.57
N LEU A 88 -18.17 -4.63 -1.89
CA LEU A 88 -17.49 -3.49 -1.28
C LEU A 88 -18.24 -2.17 -1.51
N GLY A 89 -18.73 -1.92 -2.72
CA GLY A 89 -19.56 -0.74 -3.01
C GLY A 89 -20.89 -0.70 -2.25
N GLU A 90 -21.49 -1.85 -1.96
CA GLU A 90 -22.76 -1.95 -1.20
C GLU A 90 -22.56 -1.75 0.31
N LEU A 91 -21.39 -2.10 0.85
CA LEU A 91 -21.03 -1.77 2.23
C LEU A 91 -20.85 -0.25 2.45
N GLY A 92 -20.55 0.49 1.38
CA GLY A 92 -20.37 1.93 1.44
C GLY A 92 -19.15 2.36 2.25
N PRO A 93 -19.14 3.58 2.82
CA PRO A 93 -17.98 4.14 3.54
C PRO A 93 -17.52 3.34 4.77
N GLU A 94 -18.39 2.47 5.28
CA GLU A 94 -18.10 1.60 6.44
C GLU A 94 -17.44 0.27 6.02
N ALA A 95 -17.18 0.06 4.73
CA ALA A 95 -16.46 -1.11 4.25
C ALA A 95 -15.03 -1.11 4.82
N PRO A 96 -14.62 -2.15 5.58
CA PRO A 96 -13.29 -2.23 6.17
C PRO A 96 -12.26 -2.65 5.12
N ILE A 97 -12.11 -1.85 4.05
CA ILE A 97 -11.17 -2.11 2.96
C ILE A 97 -9.85 -1.45 3.32
N GLY A 98 -8.86 -2.28 3.61
CA GLY A 98 -7.47 -1.87 3.44
C GLY A 98 -7.13 -1.88 1.96
N VAL A 99 -6.51 -0.80 1.46
CA VAL A 99 -5.83 -0.88 0.17
C VAL A 99 -4.63 -1.82 0.35
N PRO A 100 -4.45 -2.84 -0.50
CA PRO A 100 -3.28 -3.71 -0.40
C PRO A 100 -2.00 -2.90 -0.57
N ASP A 101 -0.87 -3.48 -0.20
CA ASP A 101 0.44 -2.85 -0.41
C ASP A 101 0.70 -2.62 -1.91
N ILE A 102 0.61 -1.35 -2.36
CA ILE A 102 0.73 -1.00 -3.78
C ILE A 102 2.20 -0.82 -4.10
N GLN A 103 2.73 -1.67 -4.97
CA GLN A 103 4.11 -1.58 -5.42
C GLN A 103 4.30 -0.47 -6.47
N SER A 104 5.49 0.11 -6.52
CA SER A 104 5.87 1.06 -7.56
C SER A 104 5.94 0.40 -8.94
N PRO A 105 5.98 1.18 -10.03
CA PRO A 105 6.13 0.61 -11.37
C PRO A 105 7.34 -0.30 -11.55
N PHE A 106 8.48 0.00 -10.90
CA PHE A 106 9.67 -0.84 -10.97
C PHE A 106 9.49 -2.13 -10.16
N ASP A 107 8.97 -2.03 -8.94
CA ASP A 107 8.70 -3.19 -8.09
C ASP A 107 7.67 -4.14 -8.70
N ILE A 108 6.63 -3.61 -9.38
CA ILE A 108 5.70 -4.42 -10.19
C ILE A 108 6.48 -5.13 -11.31
N ALA A 109 7.37 -4.43 -12.01
CA ALA A 109 8.19 -5.04 -13.06
C ALA A 109 9.09 -6.16 -12.50
N ALA A 110 9.63 -6.00 -11.29
CA ALA A 110 10.42 -7.02 -10.58
C ALA A 110 9.62 -8.25 -10.15
N ILE A 111 8.31 -8.10 -9.93
CA ILE A 111 7.40 -9.22 -9.68
C ILE A 111 7.03 -9.92 -10.99
N VAL A 112 6.86 -9.19 -12.09
CA VAL A 112 6.49 -9.74 -13.41
C VAL A 112 7.69 -10.44 -14.07
N TRP A 113 8.86 -9.81 -14.02
CA TRP A 113 10.11 -10.29 -14.58
C TRP A 113 10.98 -10.72 -13.42
N ASN A 114 10.93 -12.01 -13.09
CA ASN A 114 11.67 -12.64 -11.99
C ASN A 114 12.99 -11.92 -11.71
N LYS A 115 13.22 -11.55 -10.44
CA LYS A 115 14.29 -10.63 -10.03
C LYS A 115 15.67 -11.11 -10.49
N GLU A 116 15.89 -12.42 -10.47
CA GLU A 116 17.14 -13.07 -10.88
C GLU A 116 17.52 -12.73 -12.33
N ASP A 117 16.53 -12.50 -13.19
CA ASP A 117 16.72 -12.14 -14.60
C ASP A 117 16.62 -10.62 -14.82
N LEU A 118 15.78 -9.93 -14.05
CA LEU A 118 15.57 -8.49 -14.21
C LEU A 118 16.83 -7.68 -13.86
N PHE A 119 17.49 -8.00 -12.74
CA PHE A 119 18.63 -7.20 -12.26
C PHE A 119 19.83 -7.24 -13.23
N PRO A 120 20.24 -8.40 -13.78
CA PRO A 120 21.23 -8.43 -14.88
C PRO A 120 20.76 -7.65 -16.11
N SER A 121 19.47 -7.72 -16.45
CA SER A 121 18.89 -7.01 -17.58
C SER A 121 18.93 -5.49 -17.45
N LEU A 122 19.09 -4.93 -16.25
CA LEU A 122 19.36 -3.49 -16.05
C LEU A 122 20.63 -3.02 -16.75
N ILE A 123 21.57 -3.93 -17.02
CA ILE A 123 22.83 -3.69 -17.70
C ILE A 123 22.77 -4.24 -19.13
N GLU A 124 22.28 -5.47 -19.29
CA GLU A 124 22.34 -6.20 -20.56
C GLU A 124 21.27 -5.76 -21.57
N ALA A 125 20.09 -5.34 -21.10
CA ALA A 125 18.95 -4.98 -21.93
C ALA A 125 18.12 -3.84 -21.31
N PRO A 126 18.72 -2.68 -21.02
CA PRO A 126 18.08 -1.64 -20.23
C PRO A 126 16.83 -1.04 -20.89
N GLU A 127 16.77 -0.99 -22.23
CA GLU A 127 15.59 -0.52 -22.96
C GLU A 127 14.39 -1.47 -22.78
N ALA A 128 14.65 -2.78 -22.62
CA ALA A 128 13.59 -3.75 -22.36
C ALA A 128 13.03 -3.59 -20.94
N VAL A 129 13.90 -3.32 -19.96
CA VAL A 129 13.51 -2.99 -18.59
C VAL A 129 12.68 -1.72 -18.57
N GLU A 130 13.16 -0.62 -19.17
CA GLU A 130 12.42 0.65 -19.28
C GLU A 130 11.04 0.43 -19.94
N GLY A 131 11.00 -0.38 -21.00
CA GLY A 131 9.77 -0.75 -21.68
C GLY A 131 8.78 -1.51 -20.78
N LEU A 132 9.25 -2.43 -19.94
CA LEU A 132 8.39 -3.12 -18.98
C LEU A 132 7.92 -2.18 -17.86
N VAL A 133 8.84 -1.44 -17.24
CA VAL A 133 8.53 -0.47 -16.17
C VAL A 133 7.50 0.55 -16.66
N HIS A 134 7.62 1.03 -17.90
CA HIS A 134 6.64 1.93 -18.49
C HIS A 134 5.25 1.27 -18.67
N LYS A 135 5.19 -0.02 -19.04
CA LYS A 135 3.91 -0.75 -19.09
C LYS A 135 3.29 -0.88 -17.71
N CYS A 136 4.09 -1.22 -16.70
CA CYS A 136 3.65 -1.30 -15.29
C CYS A 136 3.15 0.06 -14.80
N PHE A 137 3.83 1.15 -15.13
CA PHE A 137 3.41 2.51 -14.83
C PHE A 137 2.04 2.86 -15.43
N ARG A 138 1.82 2.56 -16.72
CA ARG A 138 0.52 2.83 -17.36
C ARG A 138 -0.60 2.02 -16.72
N LEU A 139 -0.37 0.72 -16.51
CA LEU A 139 -1.33 -0.17 -15.86
C LEU A 139 -1.68 0.33 -14.45
N LEU A 140 -0.68 0.67 -13.65
CA LEU A 140 -0.88 1.18 -12.29
C LEU A 140 -1.64 2.51 -12.30
N THR A 141 -1.30 3.42 -13.21
CA THR A 141 -1.99 4.71 -13.34
C THR A 141 -3.46 4.51 -13.69
N ASP A 142 -3.76 3.67 -14.69
CA ASP A 142 -5.13 3.35 -15.12
C ASP A 142 -5.91 2.67 -14.00
N PHE A 143 -5.26 1.77 -13.25
CA PHE A 143 -5.83 1.10 -12.09
C PHE A 143 -6.20 2.10 -10.99
N LEU A 144 -5.28 2.95 -10.56
CA LEU A 144 -5.52 3.92 -9.47
C LEU A 144 -6.60 4.95 -9.86
N GLN A 145 -6.60 5.43 -11.11
CA GLN A 145 -7.63 6.33 -11.61
C GLN A 145 -9.01 5.67 -11.65
N THR A 146 -9.07 4.43 -12.15
CA THR A 146 -10.30 3.66 -12.19
C THR A 146 -10.79 3.35 -10.79
N PHE A 147 -9.92 2.88 -9.91
CA PHE A 147 -10.26 2.55 -8.53
C PHE A 147 -10.82 3.76 -7.78
N ARG A 148 -10.19 4.94 -7.92
CA ARG A 148 -10.71 6.20 -7.36
C ARG A 148 -12.06 6.58 -7.96
N ARG A 149 -12.26 6.38 -9.26
CA ARG A 149 -13.54 6.70 -9.93
C ARG A 149 -14.68 5.78 -9.47
N GLU A 150 -14.43 4.49 -9.35
CA GLU A 150 -15.47 3.51 -9.01
C GLU A 150 -15.79 3.50 -7.50
N ILE A 151 -14.79 3.69 -6.64
CA ILE A 151 -14.95 3.59 -5.17
C ILE A 151 -15.25 4.96 -4.53
N GLY A 152 -14.86 6.07 -5.18
CA GLY A 152 -15.04 7.42 -4.62
C GLY A 152 -13.90 7.82 -3.67
N GLU A 153 -14.21 8.06 -2.40
CA GLU A 153 -13.23 8.45 -1.37
C GLU A 153 -12.35 7.26 -0.96
N VAL A 154 -11.35 6.95 -1.77
CA VAL A 154 -10.35 5.92 -1.45
C VAL A 154 -9.08 6.56 -0.90
N ASN A 155 -8.65 6.08 0.27
CA ASN A 155 -7.33 6.38 0.79
C ASN A 155 -6.33 5.33 0.30
N PHE A 156 -5.34 5.73 -0.51
CA PHE A 156 -4.31 4.82 -1.00
C PHE A 156 -3.24 4.45 0.04
N CYS A 157 -3.27 5.04 1.24
CA CYS A 157 -2.33 4.71 2.31
C CYS A 157 -2.47 3.23 2.71
N HIS A 158 -1.40 2.45 2.54
CA HIS A 158 -1.35 1.04 2.95
C HIS A 158 -0.35 0.81 4.07
N CYS A 159 0.95 0.97 3.80
CA CYS A 159 2.04 0.47 4.63
C CYS A 159 3.04 1.58 4.94
N PRO A 160 3.22 1.94 6.22
CA PRO A 160 2.32 1.64 7.34
C PRO A 160 0.97 2.36 7.20
N TYR A 161 -0.06 1.83 7.87
CA TYR A 161 -1.40 2.43 7.82
C TYR A 161 -1.36 3.88 8.29
N ALA A 162 -1.93 4.77 7.49
CA ALA A 162 -2.02 6.19 7.79
C ALA A 162 -3.26 6.76 7.09
N TRP A 163 -3.60 8.00 7.43
CA TRP A 163 -4.55 8.77 6.66
C TRP A 163 -3.84 9.99 6.07
N ALA A 164 -3.93 10.13 4.75
CA ALA A 164 -3.65 11.36 4.03
C ALA A 164 -4.88 11.75 3.18
N PRO A 165 -5.12 13.05 2.96
CA PRO A 165 -6.13 13.49 2.01
C PRO A 165 -5.87 12.91 0.61
N PRO A 166 -6.85 12.28 -0.07
CA PRO A 166 -6.65 11.61 -1.36
C PRO A 166 -6.09 12.50 -2.48
N GLU A 167 -6.32 13.81 -2.40
CA GLU A 167 -5.81 14.82 -3.32
C GLU A 167 -4.30 15.13 -3.15
N LEU A 168 -3.68 14.66 -2.06
CA LEU A 168 -2.27 14.91 -1.79
C LEU A 168 -1.33 13.85 -2.37
N GLY A 169 -1.86 12.82 -3.04
CA GLY A 169 -1.04 11.86 -3.77
C GLY A 169 -1.55 10.43 -3.80
N CYS A 170 -0.71 9.55 -4.33
CA CYS A 170 -0.82 8.11 -4.17
C CYS A 170 0.29 7.60 -3.23
N TRP A 171 0.08 6.43 -2.63
CA TRP A 171 1.06 5.77 -1.78
C TRP A 171 1.60 4.55 -2.50
N LEU A 172 2.92 4.37 -2.49
CA LEU A 172 3.60 3.25 -3.14
C LEU A 172 4.70 2.67 -2.23
N SER A 173 4.98 1.39 -2.37
CA SER A 173 6.18 0.72 -1.90
C SER A 173 7.22 0.64 -3.01
N GLU A 174 8.42 1.10 -2.72
CA GLU A 174 9.58 1.12 -3.63
C GLU A 174 10.75 0.45 -2.90
N ASP A 175 10.65 -0.87 -2.76
CA ASP A 175 11.55 -1.69 -1.96
C ASP A 175 12.81 -2.11 -2.74
N GLU A 176 12.72 -2.19 -4.06
CA GLU A 176 13.89 -2.57 -4.88
C GLU A 176 14.97 -1.49 -4.94
N ALA A 177 14.69 -0.25 -4.51
CA ALA A 177 15.66 0.84 -4.45
C ALA A 177 16.93 0.51 -3.66
N GLY A 178 16.84 -0.39 -2.68
CA GLY A 178 18.00 -0.86 -1.91
C GLY A 178 18.97 -1.73 -2.71
N SER A 179 18.48 -2.43 -3.73
CA SER A 179 19.24 -3.34 -4.61
C SER A 179 19.93 -2.61 -5.77
N MET A 180 19.70 -1.31 -5.92
CA MET A 180 20.18 -0.49 -7.03
C MET A 180 21.17 0.56 -6.57
N ASN A 181 22.11 0.95 -7.44
CA ASN A 181 22.87 2.18 -7.22
C ASN A 181 22.04 3.42 -7.58
N VAL A 182 22.56 4.61 -7.26
CA VAL A 182 21.88 5.90 -7.49
C VAL A 182 21.54 6.11 -8.98
N GLY A 183 22.47 5.83 -9.89
CA GLY A 183 22.26 6.02 -11.33
C GLY A 183 21.19 5.09 -11.89
N MET A 184 21.13 3.85 -11.41
CA MET A 184 20.09 2.89 -11.78
C MET A 184 18.72 3.32 -11.27
N PHE A 185 18.60 3.71 -10.00
CA PHE A 185 17.32 4.21 -9.46
C PHE A 185 16.82 5.44 -10.23
N GLU A 186 17.72 6.39 -10.52
CA GLU A 186 17.36 7.59 -11.27
C GLU A 186 16.96 7.31 -12.72
N ARG A 187 17.50 6.24 -13.32
CA ARG A 187 17.14 5.81 -14.67
C ARG A 187 15.82 5.07 -14.71
N PHE A 188 15.64 4.08 -13.85
CA PHE A 188 14.54 3.10 -13.97
C PHE A 188 13.33 3.41 -13.09
N CYS A 189 13.50 4.04 -11.92
CA CYS A 189 12.39 4.29 -10.99
C CYS A 189 11.91 5.74 -11.02
N LEU A 190 12.85 6.69 -10.91
CA LEU A 190 12.55 8.12 -10.71
C LEU A 190 11.61 8.73 -11.78
N PRO A 191 11.72 8.41 -13.09
CA PRO A 191 10.85 9.00 -14.10
C PRO A 191 9.37 8.65 -13.87
N THR A 192 9.07 7.39 -13.58
CA THR A 192 7.69 6.94 -13.36
C THR A 192 7.16 7.36 -12.00
N LEU A 193 8.01 7.43 -10.96
CA LEU A 193 7.62 7.99 -9.67
C LEU A 193 7.22 9.47 -9.77
N ASN A 194 8.00 10.26 -10.53
CA ASN A 194 7.66 11.65 -10.81
C ASN A 194 6.38 11.78 -11.62
N ALA A 195 6.19 10.95 -12.66
CA ALA A 195 4.97 10.96 -13.46
C ALA A 195 3.72 10.60 -12.64
N LEU A 196 3.81 9.62 -11.73
CA LEU A 196 2.73 9.30 -10.79
C LEU A 196 2.47 10.46 -9.83
N SER A 197 3.52 11.04 -9.25
CA SER A 197 3.39 12.19 -8.36
C SER A 197 2.71 13.38 -9.05
N ASP A 198 3.09 13.69 -10.29
CA ASP A 198 2.48 14.74 -11.09
C ASP A 198 1.01 14.43 -11.43
N THR A 199 0.68 13.15 -11.66
CA THR A 199 -0.69 12.69 -11.97
C THR A 199 -1.61 12.77 -10.76
N PHE A 200 -1.12 12.46 -9.56
CA PHE A 200 -1.94 12.34 -8.35
C PHE A 200 -1.77 13.50 -7.34
N GLY A 201 -0.96 14.52 -7.66
CA GLY A 201 -0.74 15.71 -6.83
C GLY A 201 0.36 15.57 -5.74
N GLY A 202 0.96 14.39 -5.68
CA GLY A 202 2.04 14.05 -4.76
C GLY A 202 2.28 12.55 -4.68
N LEU A 203 3.29 12.19 -3.88
CA LEU A 203 3.65 10.81 -3.61
C LEU A 203 3.92 10.60 -2.12
N PHE A 204 3.41 9.49 -1.60
CA PHE A 204 3.88 8.89 -0.36
C PHE A 204 4.65 7.62 -0.70
N MET A 205 5.83 7.44 -0.12
CA MET A 205 6.69 6.31 -0.44
C MET A 205 7.04 5.52 0.82
N HIS A 206 6.85 4.22 0.76
CA HIS A 206 7.43 3.24 1.67
C HIS A 206 8.66 2.61 1.02
N CYS A 207 9.68 2.33 1.82
CA CYS A 207 10.80 1.49 1.40
C CYS A 207 11.38 0.78 2.62
N CYS A 208 11.25 -0.55 2.70
CA CYS A 208 11.77 -1.38 3.79
C CYS A 208 13.25 -1.75 3.62
N ALA A 209 13.79 -1.70 2.39
CA ALA A 209 15.15 -2.10 2.08
C ALA A 209 16.21 -1.17 2.68
N THR A 210 17.47 -1.60 2.75
CA THR A 210 18.60 -0.72 3.09
C THR A 210 18.90 0.20 1.89
N ALA A 211 18.35 1.42 1.88
CA ALA A 211 18.37 2.34 0.75
C ALA A 211 18.79 3.77 1.15
N ASP A 212 19.58 3.90 2.22
CA ASP A 212 20.04 5.20 2.72
C ASP A 212 20.92 5.94 1.71
N HIS A 213 21.62 5.21 0.84
CA HIS A 213 22.36 5.76 -0.29
C HIS A 213 21.46 6.44 -1.34
N GLN A 214 20.14 6.20 -1.30
CA GLN A 214 19.18 6.77 -2.23
C GLN A 214 18.53 8.07 -1.71
N TYR A 215 18.84 8.57 -0.50
CA TYR A 215 18.18 9.79 0.01
C TYR A 215 18.35 11.03 -0.89
N GLY A 216 19.46 11.12 -1.61
CA GLY A 216 19.64 12.12 -2.66
C GLY A 216 18.63 11.95 -3.80
N SER A 217 18.48 10.73 -4.31
CA SER A 217 17.53 10.37 -5.39
C SER A 217 16.08 10.51 -4.96
N PHE A 218 15.72 10.05 -3.76
CA PHE A 218 14.39 10.20 -3.16
C PHE A 218 14.03 11.68 -3.01
N GLY A 219 14.99 12.53 -2.67
CA GLY A 219 14.81 13.98 -2.62
C GLY A 219 14.50 14.63 -3.98
N LYS A 220 14.74 13.92 -5.11
CA LYS A 220 14.38 14.36 -6.46
C LYS A 220 12.96 13.97 -6.86
N ILE A 221 12.26 13.18 -6.05
CA ILE A 221 10.84 12.86 -6.28
C ILE A 221 10.02 14.13 -6.02
N ARG A 222 9.38 14.64 -7.07
CA ARG A 222 8.51 15.82 -7.02
C ARG A 222 7.38 15.55 -6.04
N ASN A 223 7.02 16.55 -5.24
CA ASN A 223 5.91 16.47 -4.30
C ASN A 223 5.92 15.21 -3.40
N LEU A 224 7.09 14.73 -2.99
CA LEU A 224 7.20 13.64 -1.99
C LEU A 224 6.66 14.12 -0.64
N ARG A 225 5.40 13.79 -0.36
CA ARG A 225 4.64 14.25 0.82
C ARG A 225 4.99 13.48 2.07
N GLY A 226 5.20 12.17 1.93
CA GLY A 226 5.57 11.29 3.03
C GLY A 226 6.59 10.25 2.63
N LEU A 227 7.44 9.88 3.58
CA LEU A 227 8.45 8.85 3.44
C LEU A 227 8.42 7.95 4.68
N ASN A 228 8.17 6.67 4.49
CA ASN A 228 8.42 5.64 5.48
C ASN A 228 9.69 4.86 5.14
N ARG A 229 10.51 4.62 6.16
CA ARG A 229 11.76 3.86 6.09
C ARG A 229 11.85 2.96 7.31
N VAL A 230 12.37 1.75 7.12
CA VAL A 230 12.86 0.93 8.24
C VAL A 230 14.33 1.31 8.46
N PHE A 231 14.61 2.10 9.51
CA PHE A 231 15.95 2.63 9.73
C PHE A 231 16.94 1.54 10.10
N GLN A 232 17.91 1.30 9.21
CA GLN A 232 19.08 0.46 9.46
C GLN A 232 20.23 1.32 9.98
N LYS A 233 21.37 0.71 10.35
CA LYS A 233 22.59 1.48 10.71
C LYS A 233 22.93 2.46 9.56
N PRO A 234 23.23 3.74 9.84
CA PRO A 234 23.59 4.34 11.14
C PRO A 234 22.41 4.87 11.97
N GLY A 235 21.15 4.62 11.57
CA GLY A 235 19.95 5.01 12.28
C GLY A 235 19.15 6.08 11.54
N ALA A 236 18.24 6.75 12.24
CA ALA A 236 17.28 7.67 11.62
C ALA A 236 17.84 9.04 11.22
N LYS A 237 18.96 9.47 11.83
CA LYS A 237 19.51 10.82 11.69
C LYS A 237 19.74 11.24 10.22
N PRO A 238 20.31 10.41 9.33
CA PRO A 238 20.50 10.80 7.93
C PRO A 238 19.19 11.05 7.19
N ALA A 239 18.14 10.27 7.48
CA ALA A 239 16.81 10.50 6.90
C ALA A 239 16.18 11.79 7.44
N ILE A 240 16.31 12.06 8.75
CA ILE A 240 15.87 13.31 9.35
C ILE A 240 16.57 14.50 8.68
N ASP A 241 17.90 14.46 8.58
CA ASP A 241 18.70 15.51 7.94
C ASP A 241 18.33 15.72 6.48
N ALA A 242 18.04 14.63 5.75
CA ALA A 242 17.64 14.72 4.36
C ALA A 242 16.24 15.33 4.20
N PHE A 243 15.27 15.03 5.06
CA PHE A 243 13.84 15.23 4.76
C PHE A 243 13.09 16.22 5.65
N SER A 244 13.69 16.73 6.74
CA SER A 244 13.08 17.79 7.56
C SER A 244 12.68 19.02 6.74
N GLY A 245 11.59 19.67 7.13
CA GLY A 245 11.02 20.82 6.42
C GLY A 245 10.27 20.50 5.12
N ARG A 246 10.61 19.41 4.41
CA ARG A 246 10.07 19.10 3.08
C ARG A 246 9.07 17.94 3.06
N THR A 247 9.36 16.84 3.76
CA THR A 247 8.61 15.57 3.67
C THR A 247 8.24 15.10 5.07
N VAL A 248 7.05 14.53 5.22
CA VAL A 248 6.63 13.92 6.50
C VAL A 248 7.31 12.56 6.65
N LEU A 249 8.05 12.37 7.74
CA LEU A 249 8.64 11.09 8.07
C LEU A 249 7.58 10.23 8.76
N VAL A 250 7.09 9.23 8.03
CA VAL A 250 6.11 8.27 8.54
C VAL A 250 6.88 7.15 9.23
N GLN A 251 6.53 6.80 10.46
CA GLN A 251 7.25 5.84 11.29
C GLN A 251 6.28 4.85 11.95
N ALA A 252 6.64 3.57 11.90
CA ALA A 252 5.85 2.47 12.41
C ALA A 252 6.75 1.37 12.96
N TRP A 253 6.14 0.36 13.61
CA TRP A 253 6.84 -0.81 14.17
C TRP A 253 7.92 -0.43 15.19
N MET A 254 7.58 0.50 16.09
CA MET A 254 8.49 0.96 17.13
C MET A 254 7.79 1.15 18.47
N ASP A 255 8.57 1.05 19.54
CA ASP A 255 8.13 1.36 20.88
C ASP A 255 8.25 2.85 21.21
N GLU A 256 7.72 3.25 22.36
CA GLU A 256 7.77 4.64 22.83
C GLU A 256 9.22 5.12 23.07
N ALA A 257 10.17 4.21 23.36
CA ALA A 257 11.57 4.58 23.58
C ALA A 257 12.25 4.99 22.25
N ALA A 258 12.09 4.19 21.20
CA ALA A 258 12.59 4.49 19.87
C ALA A 258 11.94 5.75 19.27
N LEU A 259 10.63 5.95 19.51
CA LEU A 259 9.96 7.20 19.15
C LEU A 259 10.59 8.41 19.85
N ASN A 260 10.82 8.32 21.17
CA ASN A 260 11.43 9.43 21.91
C ASN A 260 12.83 9.76 21.41
N ALA A 261 13.62 8.75 21.03
CA ALA A 261 14.93 8.96 20.40
C ALA A 261 14.81 9.69 19.05
N LEU A 262 13.80 9.38 18.23
CA LEU A 262 13.52 10.14 17.00
C LEU A 262 13.20 11.61 17.29
N LEU A 263 12.38 11.87 18.30
CA LEU A 263 12.02 13.23 18.70
C LEU A 263 13.22 14.03 19.21
N GLU A 264 14.20 13.39 19.83
CA GLU A 264 15.44 14.03 20.28
C GLU A 264 16.38 14.38 19.12
N MET A 265 16.37 13.57 18.06
CA MET A 265 17.15 13.82 16.84
C MET A 265 16.50 14.82 15.89
N ALA A 266 15.23 15.18 16.12
CA ALA A 266 14.42 15.98 15.21
C ALA A 266 14.91 17.44 15.10
N HIS A 267 14.96 17.96 13.86
CA HIS A 267 15.01 19.40 13.62
C HIS A 267 13.66 20.07 13.97
N PRO A 268 13.63 21.38 14.29
CA PRO A 268 12.40 22.08 14.65
C PRO A 268 11.27 22.03 13.60
N ASP A 269 11.61 21.88 12.32
CA ASP A 269 10.68 21.78 11.19
C ASP A 269 10.43 20.33 10.72
N THR A 270 10.95 19.35 11.45
CA THR A 270 10.69 17.94 11.18
C THR A 270 9.23 17.63 11.47
N ARG A 271 8.59 16.93 10.54
CA ARG A 271 7.22 16.45 10.70
C ARG A 271 7.23 14.94 10.72
N PHE A 272 6.71 14.36 11.80
CA PHE A 272 6.52 12.92 11.90
C PHE A 272 5.04 12.55 11.85
N LEU A 273 4.75 11.38 11.28
CA LEU A 273 3.49 10.67 11.46
C LEU A 273 3.84 9.32 12.08
N PHE A 274 3.36 9.06 13.30
CA PHE A 274 3.60 7.80 14.00
C PHE A 274 2.39 6.88 13.92
N ASN A 275 2.62 5.65 13.47
CA ASN A 275 1.68 4.54 13.61
C ASN A 275 2.20 3.62 14.72
N LEU A 276 1.52 3.63 15.87
CA LEU A 276 1.92 2.93 17.09
C LEU A 276 0.85 1.93 17.49
N SER A 277 1.28 0.70 17.79
CA SER A 277 0.42 -0.32 18.37
C SER A 277 0.48 -0.26 19.89
N VAL A 278 -0.65 -0.48 20.53
CA VAL A 278 -0.75 -0.72 21.99
C VAL A 278 -1.34 -2.11 22.21
N GLU A 279 -0.98 -2.75 23.32
CA GLU A 279 -1.50 -4.08 23.65
C GLU A 279 -2.99 -4.05 23.96
N LYS A 280 -3.46 -2.94 24.57
CA LYS A 280 -4.86 -2.78 24.96
C LYS A 280 -5.40 -1.40 24.60
N PRO A 281 -6.67 -1.28 24.15
CA PRO A 281 -7.26 -0.01 23.75
C PRO A 281 -7.15 1.11 24.80
N GLU A 282 -7.26 0.77 26.09
CA GLU A 282 -7.14 1.73 27.20
C GLU A 282 -5.75 2.39 27.32
N GLN A 283 -4.71 1.81 26.72
CA GLN A 283 -3.36 2.38 26.71
C GLN A 283 -3.19 3.47 25.65
N ALA A 284 -4.05 3.51 24.63
CA ALA A 284 -3.91 4.42 23.49
C ALA A 284 -4.06 5.89 23.90
N VAL A 285 -5.10 6.22 24.69
CA VAL A 285 -5.38 7.62 25.09
C VAL A 285 -4.23 8.19 25.95
N PRO A 286 -3.76 7.52 27.01
CA PRO A 286 -2.62 8.00 27.80
C PRO A 286 -1.35 8.22 26.98
N LEU A 287 -1.06 7.32 26.01
CA LEU A 287 0.10 7.46 25.12
C LEU A 287 -0.01 8.72 24.26
N VAL A 288 -1.15 8.93 23.59
CA VAL A 288 -1.40 10.12 22.77
C VAL A 288 -1.28 11.41 23.61
N GLU A 289 -1.76 11.41 24.84
CA GLU A 289 -1.62 12.57 25.74
C GLU A 289 -0.18 12.88 26.11
N ARG A 290 0.64 11.86 26.43
CA ARG A 290 2.08 12.04 26.68
C ARG A 290 2.78 12.64 25.46
N LEU A 291 2.49 12.11 24.27
CA LEU A 291 3.05 12.60 23.02
C LEU A 291 2.63 14.05 22.71
N ARG A 292 1.36 14.42 22.96
CA ARG A 292 0.88 15.80 22.80
C ARG A 292 1.55 16.78 23.76
N LYS A 293 1.88 16.35 24.99
CA LYS A 293 2.62 17.19 25.94
C LYS A 293 4.07 17.41 25.51
N ARG A 294 4.72 16.38 24.95
CA ARG A 294 6.11 16.47 24.46
C ARG A 294 6.21 17.24 23.15
N CYS A 295 5.23 17.11 22.27
CA CYS A 295 5.13 17.80 20.99
C CYS A 295 3.89 18.71 21.00
N PRO A 296 3.90 19.82 21.78
CA PRO A 296 2.76 20.71 21.84
C PRO A 296 2.47 21.26 20.45
N ARG A 297 1.19 21.32 20.08
CA ARG A 297 0.78 22.01 18.85
C ARG A 297 1.29 23.43 18.94
N GLN A 298 2.19 23.81 18.04
CA GLN A 298 2.50 25.21 17.85
C GLN A 298 1.20 25.92 17.48
N ALA A 299 0.91 27.06 18.13
CA ALA A 299 -0.23 27.88 17.76
C ALA A 299 -0.18 28.11 16.25
N ALA A 300 -1.30 27.97 15.55
CA ALA A 300 -1.37 28.15 14.11
C ALA A 300 -0.92 29.58 13.76
N ASN A 301 0.36 29.75 13.44
CA ASN A 301 0.87 30.98 12.88
C ASN A 301 0.20 31.16 11.52
N ALA A 302 -0.62 32.22 11.43
CA ALA A 302 -1.09 33.00 10.29
C ALA A 302 -1.28 32.30 8.91
N PRO A 303 -2.33 32.65 8.15
CA PRO A 303 -2.53 32.09 6.81
C PRO A 303 -1.26 32.24 5.97
N ARG A 304 -0.73 31.12 5.48
CA ARG A 304 0.34 31.12 4.47
C ARG A 304 -0.18 31.93 3.28
N GLU A 305 0.43 33.08 3.01
CA GLU A 305 0.13 33.86 1.82
C GLU A 305 0.20 32.91 0.61
N LYS A 306 -0.91 32.81 -0.12
CA LYS A 306 -0.90 32.22 -1.45
C LYS A 306 0.10 33.04 -2.25
N ALA A 307 1.22 32.43 -2.63
CA ALA A 307 2.05 32.97 -3.70
C ALA A 307 1.16 33.04 -4.95
N VAL A 308 0.62 34.22 -5.22
CA VAL A 308 -0.02 34.54 -6.48
C VAL A 308 1.11 34.60 -7.50
N ALA A 309 1.16 33.59 -8.38
CA ALA A 309 2.01 33.65 -9.56
C ALA A 309 1.55 34.83 -10.42
N GLY A 310 2.44 35.80 -10.61
CA GLY A 310 2.42 36.75 -11.71
C GLY A 310 3.18 36.19 -12.91
#